data_AF-A0A257H4X5-F1
#
_entry.id   AF-A0A257H4X5-F1
#
_cell.length_a   1.000
_cell.length_b   1.000
_cell.length_c   1.000
_cell.angle_alpha   90.00
_cell.angle_beta   90.00
_cell.angle_gamma   90.00
#
_symmetry.space_group_name_H-M   'P 1'
#
loop_
_entity.id
_entity.type
_entity.pdbx_description
1 polymer ?
#
loop_
_entity_poly.entity_id
_entity_poly.type
_entity_poly.pdbx_seq_one_letter_code
_entity_poly.pdbx_strand_id
1 'polypeptide(L)'
;MPPIDRTCDESLAAPYLRKDINLGTVLNLPRGSLGYRASLAEQLKMLKAAGHVAANSWGQYQEVLAAGMRATGMERITHTGQADEIARTHKALGMDATALHVGNSFETDPEMDALVASVLEASAKHGYPLYIETHRGTITQDIRRTVDMVQRFPDVRFNADMSHFYTGHELNYAGEFRQRLEWLAPVLERVRFMHGRISNTGCIQAPVHDTGIYVGHFAIMWQRCFEGFLRGAQPGDYLSFNAEILPLRIGTGEDTLWLHYAQQRPALPDDPLEGEPSDRYLEAQYLWDIASQAFADAQATVSQENTVK
;
A
#
# COMPACT_ATOMS: atom_id res chain seq x y z
N MET A 1 -22.55 -11.20 8.74
CA MET A 1 -21.37 -11.99 8.34
C MET A 1 -20.15 -11.31 8.92
N PRO A 2 -19.05 -12.01 9.24
CA PRO A 2 -17.82 -11.32 9.63
C PRO A 2 -17.30 -10.44 8.48
N PRO A 3 -16.56 -9.35 8.76
CA PRO A 3 -15.87 -8.59 7.73
C PRO A 3 -14.95 -9.48 6.89
N ILE A 4 -14.80 -9.18 5.60
CA ILE A 4 -13.85 -9.90 4.75
C ILE A 4 -12.44 -9.44 5.13
N ASP A 5 -11.61 -10.40 5.50
CA ASP A 5 -10.31 -10.12 6.10
C ASP A 5 -9.14 -10.34 5.13
N ARG A 6 -9.37 -10.78 3.89
CA ARG A 6 -8.34 -11.01 2.87
C ARG A 6 -8.94 -11.09 1.46
N THR A 7 -8.08 -10.95 0.47
CA THR A 7 -8.41 -11.21 -0.93
C THR A 7 -8.12 -12.65 -1.32
N CYS A 8 -8.96 -13.22 -2.18
CA CYS A 8 -8.87 -14.61 -2.67
C CYS A 8 -9.21 -14.66 -4.16
N ASP A 9 -8.47 -15.46 -4.94
CA ASP A 9 -8.73 -15.70 -6.36
C ASP A 9 -9.51 -16.99 -6.65
N GLU A 10 -10.04 -17.62 -5.59
CA GLU A 10 -10.82 -18.87 -5.61
C GLU A 10 -10.06 -20.09 -6.16
N SER A 11 -8.76 -19.97 -6.41
CA SER A 11 -7.93 -21.09 -6.82
C SER A 11 -7.56 -21.99 -5.64
N LEU A 12 -6.99 -23.16 -5.94
CA LEU A 12 -6.39 -24.06 -4.94
C LEU A 12 -4.87 -23.87 -4.83
N ALA A 13 -4.34 -22.79 -5.40
CA ALA A 13 -2.91 -22.49 -5.33
C ALA A 13 -2.50 -22.14 -3.88
N ALA A 14 -1.23 -22.36 -3.54
CA ALA A 14 -0.70 -21.91 -2.26
C ALA A 14 -0.81 -20.38 -2.12
N PRO A 15 -0.98 -19.84 -0.89
CA PRO A 15 -1.00 -18.40 -0.67
C PRO A 15 0.22 -17.70 -1.27
N TYR A 16 0.00 -16.56 -1.93
CA TYR A 16 1.05 -15.88 -2.68
C TYR A 16 1.01 -14.35 -2.56
N LEU A 17 2.15 -13.72 -2.87
CA LEU A 17 2.24 -12.28 -3.05
C LEU A 17 1.88 -11.93 -4.49
N ARG A 18 0.89 -11.06 -4.71
CA ARG A 18 0.47 -10.64 -6.04
C ARG A 18 1.19 -9.37 -6.46
N LYS A 19 1.86 -9.43 -7.62
CA LYS A 19 2.53 -8.27 -8.23
C LYS A 19 1.49 -7.31 -8.79
N ASP A 20 1.17 -6.27 -8.03
CA ASP A 20 0.28 -5.19 -8.43
C ASP A 20 1.08 -3.88 -8.51
N ILE A 21 0.42 -2.77 -8.85
CA ILE A 21 1.07 -1.45 -8.90
C ILE A 21 0.03 -0.37 -8.67
N ASN A 22 0.39 0.70 -7.97
CA ASN A 22 -0.44 1.89 -7.90
C ASN A 22 -0.16 2.78 -9.13
N LEU A 23 -1.21 3.24 -9.83
CA LEU A 23 -1.08 4.03 -11.06
C LEU A 23 -0.39 5.38 -10.84
N GLY A 24 -0.36 5.90 -9.61
CA GLY A 24 0.47 7.05 -9.24
C GLY A 24 1.95 6.86 -9.54
N THR A 25 2.45 5.61 -9.52
CA THR A 25 3.83 5.25 -9.90
C THR A 25 4.16 5.58 -11.35
N VAL A 26 3.22 5.38 -12.26
CA VAL A 26 3.41 5.66 -13.70
C VAL A 26 2.84 7.00 -14.13
N LEU A 27 2.32 7.78 -13.18
CA LEU A 27 1.70 9.06 -13.46
C LEU A 27 2.76 10.13 -13.71
N ASN A 28 2.61 10.87 -14.83
CA ASN A 28 3.48 11.98 -15.20
C ASN A 28 4.97 11.64 -15.17
N LEU A 29 5.34 10.44 -15.67
CA LEU A 29 6.74 10.02 -15.73
C LEU A 29 7.53 10.91 -16.72
N PRO A 30 8.78 11.29 -16.39
CA PRO A 30 9.71 11.91 -17.33
C PRO A 30 9.89 11.03 -18.56
N ARG A 31 10.15 11.63 -19.73
CA ARG A 31 10.30 10.86 -20.99
C ARG A 31 11.46 9.85 -20.96
N GLY A 32 12.48 10.11 -20.13
CA GLY A 32 13.60 9.20 -19.95
C GLY A 32 13.34 8.06 -18.98
N SER A 33 12.18 8.01 -18.30
CA SER A 33 11.79 6.86 -17.49
C SER A 33 11.53 5.63 -18.37
N LEU A 34 11.97 4.47 -17.92
CA LEU A 34 11.68 3.17 -18.50
C LEU A 34 10.17 2.87 -18.55
N GLY A 35 9.41 3.46 -17.62
CA GLY A 35 7.96 3.33 -17.52
C GLY A 35 7.17 4.29 -18.41
N TYR A 36 7.83 5.26 -19.06
CA TYR A 36 7.13 6.28 -19.83
C TYR A 36 6.38 5.69 -21.02
N ARG A 37 5.10 6.03 -21.17
CA ARG A 37 4.30 5.78 -22.37
C ARG A 37 3.41 6.99 -22.63
N ALA A 38 2.94 7.16 -23.87
CA ALA A 38 2.23 8.37 -24.27
C ALA A 38 0.75 8.38 -23.81
N SER A 39 0.21 7.22 -23.41
CA SER A 39 -1.17 7.10 -22.93
C SER A 39 -1.33 6.06 -21.83
N LEU A 40 -2.40 6.18 -21.03
CA LEU A 40 -2.75 5.18 -20.02
C LEU A 40 -2.92 3.77 -20.63
N ALA A 41 -3.52 3.65 -21.80
CA ALA A 41 -3.69 2.35 -22.46
C ALA A 41 -2.35 1.67 -22.78
N GLU A 42 -1.35 2.44 -23.24
CA GLU A 42 0.00 1.95 -23.46
C GLU A 42 0.72 1.61 -22.15
N GLN A 43 0.50 2.39 -21.09
CA GLN A 43 1.02 2.10 -19.75
C GLN A 43 0.46 0.78 -19.22
N LEU A 44 -0.86 0.59 -19.25
CA LEU A 44 -1.51 -0.65 -18.80
C LEU A 44 -1.03 -1.86 -19.61
N LYS A 45 -0.86 -1.72 -20.93
CA LYS A 45 -0.28 -2.78 -21.78
C LYS A 45 1.15 -3.12 -21.35
N MET A 46 1.98 -2.11 -21.06
CA MET A 46 3.35 -2.31 -20.55
C MET A 46 3.33 -3.03 -19.20
N LEU A 47 2.49 -2.58 -18.25
CA LEU A 47 2.39 -3.15 -16.92
C LEU A 47 1.97 -4.62 -16.98
N LYS A 48 0.96 -4.94 -17.78
CA LYS A 48 0.53 -6.33 -18.02
C LYS A 48 1.64 -7.18 -18.63
N ALA A 49 2.39 -6.65 -19.60
CA ALA A 49 3.53 -7.36 -20.20
C ALA A 49 4.68 -7.57 -19.20
N ALA A 50 4.82 -6.70 -18.19
CA ALA A 50 5.80 -6.82 -17.09
C ALA A 50 5.31 -7.71 -15.92
N GLY A 51 4.17 -8.38 -16.08
CA GLY A 51 3.62 -9.33 -15.12
C GLY A 51 2.81 -8.70 -13.98
N HIS A 52 2.46 -7.42 -14.05
CA HIS A 52 1.52 -6.84 -13.09
C HIS A 52 0.11 -7.42 -13.32
N VAL A 53 -0.53 -7.89 -12.25
CA VAL A 53 -1.84 -8.56 -12.31
C VAL A 53 -2.98 -7.55 -12.13
N ALA A 54 -2.84 -6.64 -11.16
CA ALA A 54 -3.80 -5.57 -10.91
C ALA A 54 -3.16 -4.18 -10.90
N ALA A 55 -3.99 -3.16 -11.08
CA ALA A 55 -3.63 -1.77 -10.83
C ALA A 55 -4.51 -1.17 -9.72
N ASN A 56 -3.86 -0.53 -8.74
CA ASN A 56 -4.48 0.28 -7.71
C ASN A 56 -4.59 1.74 -8.16
N SER A 57 -5.71 2.40 -7.90
CA SER A 57 -5.95 3.76 -8.39
C SER A 57 -7.09 4.47 -7.65
N TRP A 58 -7.19 5.80 -7.82
CA TRP A 58 -8.31 6.65 -7.36
C TRP A 58 -9.44 6.79 -8.40
N GLY A 59 -9.34 6.07 -9.53
CA GLY A 59 -10.22 6.22 -10.67
C GLY A 59 -9.67 5.47 -11.88
N GLN A 60 -10.25 5.69 -13.06
CA GLN A 60 -9.87 4.99 -14.29
C GLN A 60 -10.01 3.45 -14.19
N TYR A 61 -10.90 2.99 -13.30
CA TYR A 61 -11.13 1.57 -13.01
C TYR A 61 -11.58 0.81 -14.26
N GLN A 62 -12.42 1.44 -15.08
CA GLN A 62 -12.93 0.83 -16.30
C GLN A 62 -11.83 0.63 -17.34
N GLU A 63 -10.89 1.56 -17.45
CA GLU A 63 -9.73 1.47 -18.34
C GLU A 63 -8.79 0.34 -17.90
N VAL A 64 -8.55 0.20 -16.59
CA VAL A 64 -7.78 -0.92 -16.02
C VAL A 64 -8.44 -2.26 -16.37
N LEU A 65 -9.74 -2.39 -16.13
CA LEU A 65 -10.50 -3.60 -16.43
C LEU A 65 -10.54 -3.89 -17.94
N ALA A 66 -10.70 -2.86 -18.78
CA ALA A 66 -10.72 -2.98 -20.24
C ALA A 66 -9.35 -3.39 -20.82
N ALA A 67 -8.24 -3.06 -20.14
CA ALA A 67 -6.91 -3.58 -20.47
C ALA A 67 -6.73 -5.08 -20.09
N GLY A 68 -7.74 -5.67 -19.44
CA GLY A 68 -7.75 -7.04 -18.94
C GLY A 68 -6.78 -7.25 -17.78
N MET A 69 -6.58 -6.22 -16.97
CA MET A 69 -5.97 -6.32 -15.64
C MET A 69 -7.08 -6.38 -14.59
N ARG A 70 -6.75 -6.83 -13.37
CA ARG A 70 -7.65 -6.67 -12.23
C ARG A 70 -7.56 -5.24 -11.68
N ALA A 71 -8.56 -4.80 -10.94
CA ALA A 71 -8.61 -3.45 -10.38
C ALA A 71 -8.75 -3.49 -8.86
N THR A 72 -8.01 -2.62 -8.18
CA THR A 72 -8.18 -2.32 -6.74
C THR A 72 -8.33 -0.81 -6.57
N GLY A 73 -9.12 -0.41 -5.57
CA GLY A 73 -9.45 0.98 -5.33
C GLY A 73 -8.58 1.61 -4.26
N MET A 74 -8.48 2.93 -4.30
CA MET A 74 -7.92 3.75 -3.24
C MET A 74 -8.82 4.96 -3.06
N GLU A 75 -9.42 5.07 -1.88
CA GLU A 75 -10.45 6.09 -1.60
C GLU A 75 -10.20 6.76 -0.26
N ARG A 76 -10.93 7.87 -0.03
CA ARG A 76 -10.94 8.56 1.26
C ARG A 76 -12.35 8.62 1.83
N ILE A 77 -12.47 8.36 3.13
CA ILE A 77 -13.70 8.60 3.88
C ILE A 77 -13.42 9.56 5.03
N THR A 78 -14.37 10.44 5.33
CA THR A 78 -14.34 11.37 6.48
C THR A 78 -15.63 11.32 7.31
N HIS A 79 -16.64 10.58 6.84
CA HIS A 79 -17.92 10.42 7.52
C HIS A 79 -18.38 8.96 7.47
N THR A 80 -19.14 8.57 8.50
CA THR A 80 -19.79 7.27 8.56
C THR A 80 -20.82 7.14 7.43
N GLY A 81 -20.82 6.00 6.73
CA GLY A 81 -21.67 5.74 5.56
C GLY A 81 -20.96 5.81 4.21
N GLN A 82 -19.85 6.55 4.07
CA GLN A 82 -19.10 6.58 2.80
C GLN A 82 -18.47 5.22 2.46
N ALA A 83 -18.05 4.45 3.47
CA ALA A 83 -17.51 3.10 3.28
C ALA A 83 -18.54 2.14 2.66
N ASP A 84 -19.83 2.29 3.01
CA ASP A 84 -20.92 1.47 2.46
C ASP A 84 -21.07 1.70 0.96
N GLU A 85 -21.07 2.97 0.55
CA GLU A 85 -21.18 3.37 -0.85
C GLU A 85 -19.99 2.89 -1.68
N ILE A 86 -18.77 3.06 -1.16
CA ILE A 86 -17.53 2.60 -1.81
C ILE A 86 -17.57 1.07 -1.99
N ALA A 87 -17.85 0.32 -0.93
CA ALA A 87 -17.89 -1.15 -1.00
C ALA A 87 -18.93 -1.64 -2.00
N ARG A 88 -20.14 -1.05 -1.99
CA ARG A 88 -21.21 -1.38 -2.92
C ARG A 88 -20.80 -1.14 -4.36
N THR A 89 -20.25 0.05 -4.64
CA THR A 89 -19.91 0.48 -6.00
C THR A 89 -18.70 -0.27 -6.54
N HIS A 90 -17.63 -0.42 -5.76
CA HIS A 90 -16.43 -1.12 -6.21
C HIS A 90 -16.67 -2.62 -6.41
N LYS A 91 -17.48 -3.25 -5.52
CA LYS A 91 -17.91 -4.63 -5.74
C LYS A 91 -18.73 -4.79 -7.01
N ALA A 92 -19.66 -3.88 -7.28
CA ALA A 92 -20.48 -3.91 -8.50
C ALA A 92 -19.64 -3.74 -9.78
N LEU A 93 -18.52 -3.01 -9.71
CA LEU A 93 -17.55 -2.87 -10.79
C LEU A 93 -16.64 -4.10 -10.98
N GLY A 94 -16.67 -5.07 -10.06
CA GLY A 94 -15.83 -6.27 -10.11
C GLY A 94 -14.39 -6.02 -9.66
N MET A 95 -14.16 -5.02 -8.81
CA MET A 95 -12.85 -4.77 -8.19
C MET A 95 -12.57 -5.80 -7.10
N ASP A 96 -11.29 -5.98 -6.73
CA ASP A 96 -10.92 -7.02 -5.75
C ASP A 96 -10.95 -6.52 -4.29
N ALA A 97 -10.54 -5.27 -4.06
CA ALA A 97 -10.40 -4.67 -2.74
C ALA A 97 -10.24 -3.14 -2.83
N THR A 98 -10.36 -2.46 -1.70
CA THR A 98 -10.10 -1.01 -1.62
C THR A 98 -9.33 -0.62 -0.37
N ALA A 99 -8.23 0.11 -0.59
CA ALA A 99 -7.48 0.81 0.45
C ALA A 99 -8.19 2.13 0.79
N LEU A 100 -8.24 2.48 2.07
CA LEU A 100 -8.96 3.63 2.58
C LEU A 100 -8.05 4.54 3.42
N HIS A 101 -7.95 5.79 3.00
CA HIS A 101 -7.62 6.88 3.91
C HIS A 101 -8.86 7.18 4.76
N VAL A 102 -8.77 6.96 6.07
CA VAL A 102 -9.90 7.15 6.98
C VAL A 102 -9.69 8.39 7.84
N GLY A 103 -10.64 9.32 7.79
CA GLY A 103 -10.62 10.56 8.56
C GLY A 103 -9.70 11.64 8.00
N ASN A 104 -9.43 12.62 8.85
CA ASN A 104 -8.63 13.81 8.60
C ASN A 104 -7.66 14.13 9.73
N SER A 105 -7.50 13.21 10.68
CA SER A 105 -6.48 13.18 11.74
C SER A 105 -6.80 13.98 13.01
N PHE A 106 -7.95 14.65 13.03
CA PHE A 106 -8.41 15.45 14.17
C PHE A 106 -9.54 14.78 14.97
N GLU A 107 -9.90 13.55 14.61
CA GLU A 107 -10.94 12.79 15.29
C GLU A 107 -10.56 12.48 16.75
N THR A 108 -11.53 12.68 17.64
CA THR A 108 -11.53 12.09 18.99
C THR A 108 -11.58 10.56 18.91
N ASP A 109 -11.24 9.87 19.99
CA ASP A 109 -11.29 8.40 20.00
C ASP A 109 -12.70 7.84 19.68
N PRO A 110 -13.82 8.39 20.21
CA PRO A 110 -15.15 7.96 19.80
C PRO A 110 -15.47 8.18 18.32
N GLU A 111 -15.01 9.29 17.73
CA GLU A 111 -15.22 9.57 16.30
C GLU A 111 -14.41 8.62 15.41
N MET A 112 -13.16 8.37 15.79
CA MET A 112 -12.31 7.36 15.14
C MET A 112 -12.94 5.98 15.21
N ASP A 113 -13.41 5.58 16.40
CA ASP A 113 -14.06 4.29 16.63
C ASP A 113 -15.33 4.14 15.76
N ALA A 114 -16.11 5.22 15.59
CA ALA A 114 -17.29 5.22 14.71
C ALA A 114 -16.91 5.03 13.22
N LEU A 115 -15.83 5.66 12.77
CA LEU A 115 -15.33 5.49 11.40
C LEU A 115 -14.83 4.06 11.15
N VAL A 116 -14.07 3.50 12.08
CA VAL A 116 -13.57 2.12 11.98
C VAL A 116 -14.72 1.12 11.97
N ALA A 117 -15.71 1.28 12.85
CA ALA A 117 -16.91 0.46 12.85
C ALA A 117 -17.63 0.54 11.50
N SER A 118 -17.79 1.74 10.92
CA SER A 118 -18.42 1.92 9.60
C SER A 118 -17.68 1.19 8.48
N VAL A 119 -16.34 1.09 8.53
CA VAL A 119 -15.55 0.32 7.54
C VAL A 119 -15.80 -1.18 7.68
N LEU A 120 -15.77 -1.69 8.92
CA LEU A 120 -16.00 -3.11 9.19
C LEU A 120 -17.42 -3.54 8.82
N GLU A 121 -18.42 -2.74 9.16
CA GLU A 121 -19.82 -2.97 8.80
C GLU A 121 -20.03 -2.99 7.29
N ALA A 122 -19.42 -2.05 6.55
CA ALA A 122 -19.49 -2.02 5.09
C ALA A 122 -18.84 -3.25 4.45
N SER A 123 -17.64 -3.63 4.91
CA SER A 123 -16.95 -4.84 4.43
C SER A 123 -17.79 -6.10 4.66
N ALA A 124 -18.36 -6.25 5.86
CA ALA A 124 -19.21 -7.37 6.23
C ALA A 124 -20.53 -7.41 5.45
N LYS A 125 -21.18 -6.26 5.26
CA LYS A 125 -22.47 -6.13 4.57
C LYS A 125 -22.36 -6.48 3.09
N HIS A 126 -21.30 -5.99 2.44
CA HIS A 126 -21.12 -6.20 1.00
C HIS A 126 -20.28 -7.43 0.69
N GLY A 127 -19.59 -8.02 1.65
CA GLY A 127 -18.63 -9.10 1.39
C GLY A 127 -17.54 -8.60 0.44
N TYR A 128 -16.93 -7.47 0.78
CA TYR A 128 -15.93 -6.77 -0.03
C TYR A 128 -14.77 -6.29 0.86
N PRO A 129 -13.51 -6.63 0.55
CA PRO A 129 -12.38 -6.23 1.39
C PRO A 129 -12.15 -4.72 1.36
N LEU A 130 -12.18 -4.11 2.56
CA LEU A 130 -11.79 -2.73 2.80
C LEU A 130 -10.63 -2.71 3.80
N TYR A 131 -9.58 -1.99 3.46
CA TYR A 131 -8.35 -1.96 4.25
C TYR A 131 -8.01 -0.53 4.65
N ILE A 132 -7.89 -0.26 5.96
CA ILE A 132 -7.50 1.06 6.45
C ILE A 132 -6.01 1.25 6.20
N GLU A 133 -5.62 2.33 5.57
CA GLU A 133 -4.22 2.59 5.26
C GLU A 133 -3.47 3.22 6.43
N THR A 134 -2.27 2.75 6.71
CA THR A 134 -1.35 3.42 7.64
C THR A 134 -0.80 4.70 7.00
N HIS A 135 -1.47 5.83 7.21
CA HIS A 135 -1.13 7.09 6.54
C HIS A 135 -1.13 8.30 7.49
N ARG A 136 -0.17 9.22 7.31
CA ARG A 136 -0.13 10.49 8.09
C ARG A 136 -1.27 11.42 7.67
N GLY A 137 -1.86 12.19 8.58
CA GLY A 137 -3.03 13.00 8.21
C GLY A 137 -4.34 12.19 8.03
N THR A 138 -4.37 10.98 8.59
CA THR A 138 -5.58 10.14 8.76
C THR A 138 -5.70 9.71 10.22
N ILE A 139 -6.72 8.93 10.59
CA ILE A 139 -6.87 8.39 11.95
C ILE A 139 -5.69 7.52 12.38
N THR A 140 -4.98 6.90 11.44
CA THR A 140 -3.82 6.06 11.76
C THR A 140 -2.54 6.85 11.90
N GLN A 141 -2.55 8.18 11.88
CA GLN A 141 -1.32 8.96 11.86
C GLN A 141 -0.43 8.74 13.08
N ASP A 142 -1.00 8.32 14.22
CA ASP A 142 -0.31 8.09 15.47
C ASP A 142 -0.19 6.58 15.74
N ILE A 143 1.04 6.08 15.90
CA ILE A 143 1.30 4.65 16.09
C ILE A 143 0.60 4.13 17.34
N ARG A 144 0.65 4.87 18.45
CA ARG A 144 0.09 4.42 19.73
C ARG A 144 -1.43 4.31 19.64
N ARG A 145 -2.11 5.35 19.13
CA ARG A 145 -3.57 5.33 18.92
C ARG A 145 -3.98 4.24 17.93
N THR A 146 -3.17 3.97 16.90
CA THR A 146 -3.42 2.87 15.95
C THR A 146 -3.35 1.51 16.65
N VAL A 147 -2.36 1.27 17.52
CA VAL A 147 -2.28 0.03 18.30
C VAL A 147 -3.44 -0.09 19.30
N ASP A 148 -3.80 0.98 19.99
CA ASP A 148 -4.93 0.99 20.92
C ASP A 148 -6.27 0.75 20.16
N MET A 149 -6.41 1.28 18.93
CA MET A 149 -7.54 1.01 18.04
C MET A 149 -7.64 -0.47 17.67
N VAL A 150 -6.52 -1.14 17.38
CA VAL A 150 -6.50 -2.58 17.09
C VAL A 150 -7.00 -3.41 18.27
N GLN A 151 -6.75 -2.98 19.51
CA GLN A 151 -7.28 -3.67 20.70
C GLN A 151 -8.81 -3.57 20.79
N ARG A 152 -9.38 -2.43 20.40
CA ARG A 152 -10.84 -2.22 20.36
C ARG A 152 -11.50 -2.88 19.16
N PHE A 153 -10.79 -2.94 18.02
CA PHE A 153 -11.27 -3.48 16.75
C PHE A 153 -10.32 -4.57 16.21
N PRO A 154 -10.30 -5.77 16.80
CA PRO A 154 -9.35 -6.82 16.42
C PRO A 154 -9.54 -7.32 14.97
N ASP A 155 -10.72 -7.10 14.38
CA ASP A 155 -11.06 -7.48 13.02
C ASP A 155 -10.59 -6.47 11.96
N VAL A 156 -10.05 -5.32 12.37
CA VAL A 156 -9.48 -4.36 11.42
C VAL A 156 -8.33 -4.99 10.63
N ARG A 157 -8.26 -4.67 9.35
CA ARG A 157 -7.18 -5.08 8.45
C ARG A 157 -6.62 -3.85 7.75
N PHE A 158 -5.33 -3.89 7.49
CA PHE A 158 -4.59 -2.71 7.02
C PHE A 158 -4.10 -2.83 5.58
N ASN A 159 -4.13 -1.69 4.90
CA ASN A 159 -3.19 -1.39 3.84
C ASN A 159 -1.91 -0.83 4.50
N ALA A 160 -0.81 -1.55 4.36
CA ALA A 160 0.47 -1.11 4.89
C ALA A 160 1.16 -0.14 3.92
N ASP A 161 1.24 1.13 4.32
CA ASP A 161 2.27 2.04 3.87
C ASP A 161 3.16 2.44 5.07
N MET A 162 4.21 1.68 5.30
CA MET A 162 5.09 1.89 6.45
C MET A 162 5.93 3.17 6.33
N SER A 163 5.98 3.80 5.15
CA SER A 163 6.72 5.03 4.94
C SER A 163 6.20 6.17 5.80
N HIS A 164 4.89 6.20 6.07
CA HIS A 164 4.26 7.19 6.92
C HIS A 164 4.68 7.08 8.38
N PHE A 165 4.85 5.86 8.90
CA PHE A 165 5.35 5.64 10.25
C PHE A 165 6.86 5.83 10.33
N TYR A 166 7.60 5.35 9.34
CA TYR A 166 9.05 5.48 9.33
C TYR A 166 9.50 6.94 9.35
N THR A 167 8.93 7.76 8.47
CA THR A 167 9.23 9.19 8.39
C THR A 167 8.50 10.00 9.45
N GLY A 168 7.19 9.78 9.63
CA GLY A 168 6.35 10.64 10.48
C GLY A 168 6.53 10.46 11.99
N HIS A 169 6.99 9.28 12.43
CA HIS A 169 7.24 8.97 13.86
C HIS A 169 8.72 8.77 14.18
N GLU A 170 9.59 9.09 13.22
CA GLU A 170 11.02 8.77 13.29
C GLU A 170 11.24 7.35 13.81
N LEU A 171 10.80 6.33 13.07
CA LEU A 171 10.72 4.96 13.60
C LEU A 171 12.09 4.37 14.00
N ASN A 172 13.19 4.98 13.56
CA ASN A 172 14.55 4.66 13.99
C ASN A 172 15.16 5.73 14.91
N TYR A 173 14.35 6.52 15.62
CA TYR A 173 14.83 7.51 16.57
C TYR A 173 15.78 6.84 17.57
N ALA A 174 16.99 7.40 17.73
CA ALA A 174 18.06 6.83 18.56
C ALA A 174 18.40 5.34 18.30
N GLY A 175 18.12 4.81 17.10
CA GLY A 175 18.38 3.40 16.77
C GLY A 175 17.33 2.40 17.33
N GLU A 176 16.18 2.88 17.78
CA GLU A 176 15.14 2.10 18.47
C GLU A 176 14.28 1.23 17.54
N PHE A 177 14.65 1.09 16.26
CA PHE A 177 13.81 0.41 15.25
C PHE A 177 13.32 -0.97 15.71
N ARG A 178 14.19 -1.82 16.27
CA ARG A 178 13.80 -3.16 16.75
C ARG A 178 12.77 -3.12 17.88
N GLN A 179 12.92 -2.19 18.82
CA GLN A 179 11.96 -2.06 19.92
C GLN A 179 10.60 -1.60 19.39
N ARG A 180 10.60 -0.58 18.51
CA ARG A 180 9.39 -0.02 17.89
C ARG A 180 8.70 -1.03 16.97
N LEU A 181 9.46 -1.90 16.32
CA LEU A 181 8.93 -3.01 15.52
C LEU A 181 8.09 -3.97 16.37
N GLU A 182 8.54 -4.32 17.58
CA GLU A 182 7.75 -5.18 18.47
C GLU A 182 6.46 -4.50 18.96
N TRP A 183 6.49 -3.18 19.20
CA TRP A 183 5.27 -2.42 19.49
C TRP A 183 4.27 -2.39 18.32
N LEU A 184 4.77 -2.42 17.08
CA LEU A 184 3.95 -2.41 15.88
C LEU A 184 3.38 -3.79 15.51
N ALA A 185 3.82 -4.87 16.15
CA ALA A 185 3.41 -6.23 15.81
C ALA A 185 1.88 -6.42 15.65
N PRO A 186 1.01 -5.86 16.52
CA PRO A 186 -0.44 -5.98 16.36
C PRO A 186 -0.97 -5.39 15.04
N VAL A 187 -0.33 -4.33 14.51
CA VAL A 187 -0.68 -3.71 13.23
C VAL A 187 -0.14 -4.55 12.07
N LEU A 188 1.16 -4.90 12.12
CA LEU A 188 1.84 -5.65 11.06
C LEU A 188 1.16 -7.00 10.79
N GLU A 189 0.76 -7.71 11.84
CA GLU A 189 0.09 -9.02 11.72
C GLU A 189 -1.28 -8.96 11.00
N ARG A 190 -1.88 -7.77 10.95
CA ARG A 190 -3.21 -7.51 10.36
C ARG A 190 -3.15 -6.89 8.97
N VAL A 191 -1.96 -6.77 8.39
CA VAL A 191 -1.77 -6.26 7.03
C VAL A 191 -2.27 -7.28 6.00
N ARG A 192 -3.08 -6.81 5.04
CA ARG A 192 -3.71 -7.64 4.00
C ARG A 192 -3.65 -7.02 2.61
N PHE A 193 -3.08 -5.82 2.53
CA PHE A 193 -2.81 -5.07 1.32
C PHE A 193 -1.57 -4.20 1.60
N MET A 194 -0.78 -3.87 0.59
CA MET A 194 0.43 -3.08 0.81
C MET A 194 0.64 -2.06 -0.28
N HIS A 195 0.89 -0.81 0.14
CA HIS A 195 1.53 0.22 -0.65
C HIS A 195 3.03 0.17 -0.36
N GLY A 196 3.76 -0.40 -1.30
CA GLY A 196 5.21 -0.53 -1.25
C GLY A 196 5.87 0.80 -1.55
N ARG A 197 6.35 1.47 -0.50
CA ARG A 197 7.28 2.61 -0.58
C ARG A 197 8.36 2.47 0.47
N ILE A 198 9.57 2.88 0.13
CA ILE A 198 10.69 3.00 1.09
C ILE A 198 10.94 4.47 1.38
N SER A 199 11.21 4.78 2.64
CA SER A 199 11.49 6.13 3.13
C SER A 199 12.64 6.14 4.11
N ASN A 200 13.07 7.34 4.48
CA ASN A 200 13.95 7.56 5.63
C ASN A 200 13.33 8.61 6.58
N THR A 201 14.03 8.99 7.65
CA THR A 201 13.49 9.93 8.64
C THR A 201 13.36 11.36 8.12
N GLY A 202 14.05 11.73 7.03
CA GLY A 202 14.00 13.06 6.42
C GLY A 202 13.23 13.13 5.09
N CYS A 203 12.93 11.99 4.47
CA CYS A 203 12.30 11.91 3.15
C CYS A 203 11.29 10.76 3.10
N ILE A 204 10.04 11.07 2.74
CA ILE A 204 8.97 10.07 2.62
C ILE A 204 9.19 9.08 1.48
N GLN A 205 10.05 9.42 0.53
CA GLN A 205 10.32 8.59 -0.64
C GLN A 205 11.82 8.63 -0.91
N ALA A 206 12.51 7.57 -0.53
CA ALA A 206 13.94 7.42 -0.72
C ALA A 206 14.22 6.39 -1.82
N PRO A 207 15.13 6.65 -2.77
CA PRO A 207 15.61 5.65 -3.72
C PRO A 207 16.17 4.43 -3.00
N VAL A 208 15.93 3.23 -3.54
CA VAL A 208 16.40 1.96 -2.95
C VAL A 208 17.93 1.87 -2.89
N HIS A 209 18.62 2.54 -3.81
CA HIS A 209 20.08 2.50 -3.90
C HIS A 209 20.79 3.59 -3.10
N ASP A 210 20.05 4.50 -2.46
CA ASP A 210 20.65 5.52 -1.61
C ASP A 210 21.23 4.87 -0.33
N THR A 211 22.32 5.44 0.17
CA THR A 211 22.98 4.96 1.38
C THR A 211 22.04 5.02 2.58
N GLY A 212 21.85 3.91 3.28
CA GLY A 212 21.17 3.88 4.56
C GLY A 212 20.71 2.50 4.99
N ILE A 213 20.31 2.41 6.25
CA ILE A 213 19.83 1.16 6.87
C ILE A 213 18.33 0.90 6.61
N TYR A 214 17.62 1.90 6.10
CA TYR A 214 16.16 1.87 6.00
C TYR A 214 15.66 0.81 5.02
N VAL A 215 16.37 0.51 3.92
CA VAL A 215 15.97 -0.59 3.01
C VAL A 215 15.86 -1.92 3.76
N GLY A 216 16.84 -2.23 4.63
CA GLY A 216 16.79 -3.41 5.48
C GLY A 216 15.66 -3.35 6.52
N HIS A 217 15.37 -2.16 7.08
CA HIS A 217 14.24 -1.99 8.00
C HIS A 217 12.89 -2.25 7.31
N PHE A 218 12.69 -1.76 6.09
CA PHE A 218 11.48 -2.01 5.32
C PHE A 218 11.35 -3.50 4.95
N ALA A 219 12.42 -4.16 4.52
CA ALA A 219 12.41 -5.60 4.28
C ALA A 219 11.95 -6.39 5.53
N ILE A 220 12.46 -6.04 6.71
CA ILE A 220 12.04 -6.64 7.98
C ILE A 220 10.56 -6.36 8.28
N MET A 221 10.10 -5.11 8.13
CA MET A 221 8.68 -4.77 8.36
C MET A 221 7.77 -5.53 7.40
N TRP A 222 8.10 -5.59 6.12
CA TRP A 222 7.33 -6.30 5.11
C TRP A 222 7.30 -7.81 5.38
N GLN A 223 8.43 -8.41 5.74
CA GLN A 223 8.47 -9.82 6.17
C GLN A 223 7.49 -10.07 7.33
N ARG A 224 7.48 -9.23 8.38
CA ARG A 224 6.56 -9.37 9.52
C ARG A 224 5.08 -9.25 9.11
N CYS A 225 4.77 -8.36 8.15
CA CYS A 225 3.44 -8.28 7.56
C CYS A 225 3.06 -9.58 6.84
N PHE A 226 3.97 -10.11 6.03
CA PHE A 226 3.75 -11.34 5.26
C PHE A 226 3.61 -12.56 6.15
N GLU A 227 4.39 -12.69 7.23
CA GLU A 227 4.22 -13.74 8.23
C GLU A 227 2.81 -13.68 8.85
N GLY A 228 2.34 -12.48 9.21
CA GLY A 228 0.98 -12.28 9.73
C GLY A 228 -0.14 -12.68 8.77
N PHE A 229 0.05 -12.42 7.47
CA PHE A 229 -0.85 -12.89 6.42
C PHE A 229 -0.80 -14.44 6.31
N LEU A 230 0.40 -15.00 6.17
CA LEU A 230 0.61 -16.43 5.92
C LEU A 230 0.10 -17.33 7.06
N ARG A 231 0.20 -16.90 8.33
CA ARG A 231 -0.28 -17.70 9.47
C ARG A 231 -1.79 -18.00 9.43
N GLY A 232 -2.58 -17.19 8.73
CA GLY A 232 -4.03 -17.38 8.57
C GLY A 232 -4.48 -17.73 7.16
N ALA A 233 -3.59 -17.63 6.16
CA ALA A 233 -3.94 -17.75 4.75
C ALA A 233 -4.35 -19.17 4.36
N GLN A 234 -5.28 -19.27 3.41
CA GLN A 234 -5.83 -20.48 2.82
C GLN A 234 -5.49 -20.54 1.33
N PRO A 235 -5.61 -21.71 0.67
CA PRO A 235 -5.42 -21.80 -0.77
C PRO A 235 -6.24 -20.75 -1.53
N GLY A 236 -5.61 -20.11 -2.52
CA GLY A 236 -6.17 -19.02 -3.32
C GLY A 236 -6.10 -17.63 -2.67
N ASP A 237 -5.76 -17.53 -1.37
CA ASP A 237 -5.53 -16.23 -0.74
C ASP A 237 -4.28 -15.56 -1.30
N TYR A 238 -4.35 -14.25 -1.53
CA TYR A 238 -3.19 -13.47 -1.93
C TYR A 238 -3.11 -12.16 -1.17
N LEU A 239 -1.90 -11.63 -1.04
CA LEU A 239 -1.66 -10.27 -0.56
C LEU A 239 -1.24 -9.39 -1.74
N SER A 240 -1.98 -8.32 -1.98
CA SER A 240 -1.70 -7.36 -3.04
C SER A 240 -0.56 -6.43 -2.64
N PHE A 241 0.56 -6.48 -3.37
CA PHE A 241 1.68 -5.56 -3.20
C PHE A 241 1.70 -4.55 -4.34
N ASN A 242 1.48 -3.28 -4.01
CA ASN A 242 1.38 -2.19 -4.96
C ASN A 242 2.55 -1.25 -4.75
N ALA A 243 3.57 -1.32 -5.61
CA ALA A 243 4.60 -0.28 -5.60
C ALA A 243 3.92 1.08 -5.85
N GLU A 244 4.11 2.01 -4.91
CA GLU A 244 3.46 3.33 -4.93
C GLU A 244 4.52 4.42 -4.73
N ILE A 245 5.04 4.93 -5.83
CA ILE A 245 6.10 5.95 -5.84
C ILE A 245 5.55 7.18 -6.56
N LEU A 246 5.16 8.20 -5.81
CA LEU A 246 4.34 9.29 -6.34
C LEU A 246 5.20 10.47 -6.83
N PRO A 247 4.73 11.23 -7.83
CA PRO A 247 5.45 12.41 -8.32
C PRO A 247 5.40 13.55 -7.29
N LEU A 248 6.14 14.63 -7.56
CA LEU A 248 5.98 15.88 -6.81
C LEU A 248 4.59 16.48 -7.03
N ARG A 249 4.10 16.40 -8.26
CA ARG A 249 2.86 17.03 -8.71
C ARG A 249 2.25 16.32 -9.91
N ILE A 250 0.97 16.58 -10.12
CA ILE A 250 0.21 16.21 -11.31
C ILE A 250 -0.25 17.51 -11.99
N GLY A 251 -0.09 17.57 -13.32
CA GLY A 251 -0.45 18.75 -14.11
C GLY A 251 0.59 19.88 -14.03
N THR A 252 0.26 21.00 -14.66
CA THR A 252 1.09 22.20 -14.75
C THR A 252 0.24 23.46 -14.66
N GLY A 253 0.80 24.56 -14.16
CA GLY A 253 0.08 25.84 -14.08
C GLY A 253 -0.85 25.92 -12.87
N GLU A 254 -1.95 26.65 -13.00
CA GLU A 254 -2.89 26.92 -11.90
C GLU A 254 -3.61 25.67 -11.41
N ASP A 255 -3.82 24.67 -12.27
CA ASP A 255 -4.50 23.41 -11.95
C ASP A 255 -3.54 22.34 -11.39
N THR A 256 -2.32 22.73 -10.97
CA THR A 256 -1.33 21.79 -10.44
C THR A 256 -1.80 21.20 -9.11
N LEU A 257 -1.96 19.87 -9.08
CA LEU A 257 -2.14 19.13 -7.84
C LEU A 257 -0.78 18.75 -7.26
N TRP A 258 -0.45 19.28 -6.09
CA TRP A 258 0.80 18.99 -5.39
C TRP A 258 0.67 17.77 -4.48
N LEU A 259 1.50 16.76 -4.69
CA LEU A 259 1.55 15.53 -3.90
C LEU A 259 2.71 15.50 -2.91
N HIS A 260 3.83 16.18 -3.23
CA HIS A 260 5.01 16.32 -2.36
C HIS A 260 5.72 15.01 -1.97
N TYR A 261 5.63 13.96 -2.79
CA TYR A 261 6.34 12.71 -2.55
C TYR A 261 7.73 12.68 -3.17
N ALA A 262 7.83 12.88 -4.49
CA ALA A 262 9.15 12.99 -5.12
C ALA A 262 9.82 14.30 -4.74
N GLN A 263 11.04 14.23 -4.19
CA GLN A 263 11.87 15.41 -3.95
C GLN A 263 12.61 15.78 -5.23
N GLN A 264 12.00 16.67 -6.04
CA GLN A 264 12.67 17.17 -7.24
C GLN A 264 13.95 17.92 -6.89
N ARG A 265 15.01 17.63 -7.63
CA ARG A 265 16.29 18.31 -7.61
C ARG A 265 16.36 19.25 -8.82
N PRO A 266 17.21 20.30 -8.81
CA PRO A 266 17.45 21.10 -10.00
C PRO A 266 17.91 20.20 -11.16
N ALA A 267 17.14 20.20 -12.25
CA ALA A 267 17.44 19.42 -13.45
C ALA A 267 18.42 20.17 -14.36
N LEU A 268 19.39 19.46 -14.91
CA LEU A 268 20.14 19.96 -16.06
C LEU A 268 19.26 19.91 -17.32
N PRO A 269 19.52 20.71 -18.38
CA PRO A 269 18.69 20.72 -19.59
C PRO A 269 18.48 19.35 -20.25
N ASP A 270 19.47 18.45 -20.13
CA ASP A 270 19.46 17.12 -20.73
C ASP A 270 19.24 16.01 -19.69
N ASP A 271 18.76 16.34 -18.48
CA ASP A 271 18.44 15.34 -17.46
C ASP A 271 17.23 14.49 -17.90
N PRO A 272 17.42 13.18 -18.19
CA PRO A 272 16.35 12.33 -18.69
C PRO A 272 15.20 12.14 -17.69
N LEU A 273 15.44 12.38 -16.40
CA LEU A 273 14.47 12.27 -15.33
C LEU A 273 13.90 13.61 -14.89
N GLU A 274 14.25 14.71 -15.56
CA GLU A 274 13.69 16.04 -15.33
C GLU A 274 13.75 16.44 -13.83
N GLY A 275 14.85 16.09 -13.16
CA GLY A 275 15.08 16.38 -11.74
C GLY A 275 14.43 15.40 -10.76
N GLU A 276 13.74 14.35 -11.21
CA GLU A 276 13.36 13.26 -10.30
C GLU A 276 14.61 12.52 -9.78
N PRO A 277 14.67 12.18 -8.48
CA PRO A 277 15.87 11.60 -7.86
C PRO A 277 16.16 10.17 -8.35
N SER A 278 15.17 9.48 -8.91
CA SER A 278 15.27 8.15 -9.49
C SER A 278 14.12 7.89 -10.45
N ASP A 279 14.26 6.89 -11.32
CA ASP A 279 13.16 6.44 -12.19
C ASP A 279 12.14 5.66 -11.36
N ARG A 280 10.98 6.27 -11.11
CA ARG A 280 9.92 5.69 -10.26
C ARG A 280 9.44 4.30 -10.74
N TYR A 281 9.42 4.04 -12.05
CA TYR A 281 9.02 2.72 -12.54
C TYR A 281 10.11 1.67 -12.31
N LEU A 282 11.38 2.06 -12.45
CA LEU A 282 12.51 1.18 -12.13
C LEU A 282 12.57 0.87 -10.63
N GLU A 283 12.41 1.90 -9.78
CA GLU A 283 12.31 1.73 -8.33
C GLU A 283 11.19 0.76 -7.96
N ALA A 284 10.02 0.85 -8.60
CA ALA A 284 8.92 -0.09 -8.38
C ALA A 284 9.28 -1.55 -8.68
N GLN A 285 10.17 -1.82 -9.64
CA GLN A 285 10.69 -3.17 -9.87
C GLN A 285 11.60 -3.63 -8.72
N TYR A 286 12.48 -2.75 -8.22
CA TYR A 286 13.33 -3.08 -7.08
C TYR A 286 12.52 -3.32 -5.80
N LEU A 287 11.47 -2.53 -5.56
CA LEU A 287 10.58 -2.76 -4.43
C LEU A 287 9.88 -4.12 -4.52
N TRP A 288 9.48 -4.53 -5.74
CA TRP A 288 8.93 -5.86 -5.98
C TRP A 288 9.95 -6.96 -5.67
N ASP A 289 11.21 -6.82 -6.07
CA ASP A 289 12.25 -7.80 -5.80
C ASP A 289 12.50 -7.95 -4.28
N ILE A 290 12.57 -6.84 -3.55
CA ILE A 290 12.71 -6.83 -2.09
C ILE A 290 11.49 -7.48 -1.42
N ALA A 291 10.28 -7.13 -1.84
CA ALA A 291 9.06 -7.69 -1.28
C ALA A 291 8.93 -9.19 -1.58
N SER A 292 9.32 -9.63 -2.77
CA SER A 292 9.33 -11.04 -3.16
C SER A 292 10.28 -11.85 -2.29
N GLN A 293 11.49 -11.33 -2.04
CA GLN A 293 12.44 -11.98 -1.14
C GLN A 293 11.92 -12.02 0.29
N ALA A 294 11.41 -10.91 0.81
CA ALA A 294 10.82 -10.85 2.15
C ALA A 294 9.62 -11.80 2.32
N PHE A 295 8.83 -12.00 1.25
CA PHE A 295 7.73 -12.97 1.26
C PHE A 295 8.24 -14.42 1.28
N ALA A 296 9.28 -14.74 0.51
CA ALA A 296 9.92 -16.05 0.55
C ALA A 296 10.51 -16.36 1.94
N ASP A 297 11.15 -15.37 2.56
CA ASP A 297 11.69 -15.49 3.93
C ASP A 297 10.55 -15.71 4.95
N ALA A 298 9.43 -15.00 4.81
CA ALA A 298 8.23 -15.20 5.63
C ALA A 298 7.64 -16.61 5.47
N GLN A 299 7.59 -17.14 4.23
CA GLN A 299 7.16 -18.52 3.97
C GLN A 299 8.07 -19.55 4.68
N ALA A 300 9.38 -19.33 4.64
CA ALA A 300 10.34 -20.19 5.33
C ALA A 300 10.14 -20.16 6.85
N THR A 301 9.99 -18.96 7.44
CA THR A 301 9.72 -18.78 8.88
C THR A 301 8.43 -19.51 9.31
N VAL A 302 7.31 -19.24 8.64
CA VAL A 302 6.00 -19.84 9.01
C VAL A 302 6.02 -21.37 8.82
N SER A 303 6.72 -21.88 7.80
CA SER A 303 6.86 -23.33 7.60
C SER A 303 7.66 -24.00 8.72
N GLN A 304 8.72 -23.35 9.21
CA GLN A 304 9.50 -23.84 10.35
C GLN A 304 8.67 -23.83 11.65
N GLU A 305 7.90 -22.77 11.92
CA GLU A 305 6.99 -22.69 13.08
C GLU A 305 5.99 -23.85 13.12
N ASN A 306 5.48 -24.26 11.96
CA ASN A 306 4.50 -25.36 11.84
C ASN A 306 5.12 -26.75 11.98
N THR A 307 6.43 -26.90 11.75
CA THR A 307 7.13 -28.19 11.87
C THR A 307 7.52 -28.51 13.32
N VAL A 308 7.61 -27.49 14.17
CA VAL A 308 8.03 -27.59 15.59
C VAL A 308 6.84 -27.79 16.55
N LYS A 309 5.61 -27.60 16.08
CA LYS A 309 4.36 -27.81 16.84
C LYS A 309 3.80 -29.21 16.61
#